data_AF-A0A6M0ATL7-F1
#
_entry.id   AF-A0A6M0ATL7-F1
#
_cell.length_a   1.000
_cell.length_b   1.000
_cell.length_c   1.000
_cell.angle_alpha   90.00
_cell.angle_beta   90.00
_cell.angle_gamma   90.00
#
_symmetry.space_group_name_H-M   'P 1'
#
loop_
_entity.id
_entity.type
_entity.pdbx_description
1 polymer ?
#
loop_
_entity_poly.entity_id
_entity_poly.type
_entity_poly.pdbx_seq_one_letter_code
_entity_poly.pdbx_strand_id
1 'polypeptide(L)'
;IPLAMRIFYNSLKNLGLPSRSIFASQLGLAFVMVAIASEIGWHVTQCWYYQNDFTMLNFMFYFFLISAFALWADGLVEKTTIITNLINIVFAISLLVVSILYPLGYQAGNDNFKIPIYIALTLVLGVLTYRGYKILQDWKIILFPIFSVGVNLTFVFLLDKFGGNPYTDPQVTFNALFHILHDLVGTEAGLVIFTWLVYSKGIAQKNSKATLATEKN
;
A
#
# COMPACT_ATOMS: atom_id res chain seq x y z
N ILE A 1 -2.70 3.60 -11.11
CA ILE A 1 -3.77 3.80 -10.09
C ILE A 1 -5.19 3.96 -10.68
N PRO A 2 -5.49 4.85 -11.64
CA PRO A 2 -6.89 5.06 -12.10
C PRO A 2 -7.59 3.80 -12.65
N LEU A 3 -6.83 2.94 -13.33
CA LEU A 3 -7.35 1.64 -13.79
C LEU A 3 -7.73 0.73 -12.60
N ALA A 4 -6.88 0.66 -11.57
CA ALA A 4 -7.18 -0.08 -10.35
C ALA A 4 -8.43 0.49 -9.65
N MET A 5 -8.57 1.81 -9.56
CA MET A 5 -9.78 2.47 -9.04
C MET A 5 -11.05 1.99 -9.74
N ARG A 6 -11.06 2.02 -11.09
CA ARG A 6 -12.19 1.53 -11.89
C ARG A 6 -12.47 0.05 -11.65
N ILE A 7 -11.43 -0.79 -11.56
CA ILE A 7 -11.56 -2.23 -11.30
C ILE A 7 -12.16 -2.46 -9.91
N PHE A 8 -11.60 -1.85 -8.86
CA PHE A 8 -12.09 -1.96 -7.50
C PHE A 8 -13.55 -1.51 -7.41
N TYR A 9 -13.91 -0.37 -8.01
CA TYR A 9 -15.29 0.11 -8.00
C TYR A 9 -16.27 -0.93 -8.56
N ASN A 10 -15.99 -1.44 -9.76
CA ASN A 10 -16.88 -2.40 -10.42
C ASN A 10 -16.92 -3.75 -9.70
N SER A 11 -15.76 -4.26 -9.28
CA SER A 11 -15.66 -5.57 -8.64
C SER A 11 -16.28 -5.60 -7.25
N LEU A 12 -16.02 -4.59 -6.42
CA LEU A 12 -16.63 -4.50 -5.09
C LEU A 12 -18.16 -4.32 -5.19
N LYS A 13 -18.63 -3.59 -6.21
CA LYS A 13 -20.07 -3.50 -6.53
C LYS A 13 -20.65 -4.85 -6.94
N ASN A 14 -19.96 -5.61 -7.79
CA ASN A 14 -20.39 -6.97 -8.17
C ASN A 14 -20.46 -7.91 -6.98
N LEU A 15 -19.54 -7.76 -6.02
CA LEU A 15 -19.53 -8.48 -4.74
C LEU A 15 -20.64 -8.06 -3.78
N GLY A 16 -21.37 -6.97 -4.08
CA GLY A 16 -22.46 -6.49 -3.23
C GLY A 16 -21.99 -5.77 -1.97
N LEU A 17 -20.74 -5.28 -1.96
CA LEU A 17 -20.26 -4.47 -0.84
C LEU A 17 -20.98 -3.11 -0.78
N PRO A 18 -21.21 -2.57 0.42
CA PRO A 18 -21.93 -1.32 0.59
C PRO A 18 -21.15 -0.13 0.01
N SER A 19 -21.86 0.93 -0.38
CA SER A 19 -21.25 2.13 -0.97
C SER A 19 -20.16 2.76 -0.10
N ARG A 20 -20.28 2.68 1.23
CA ARG A 20 -19.24 3.13 2.17
C ARG A 20 -17.92 2.37 1.98
N SER A 21 -17.98 1.05 1.83
CA SER A 21 -16.80 0.20 1.58
C SER A 21 -16.12 0.52 0.26
N ILE A 22 -16.93 0.76 -0.78
CA ILE A 22 -16.43 1.16 -2.10
C ILE A 22 -15.77 2.53 -2.00
N PHE A 23 -16.42 3.51 -1.35
CA PHE A 23 -15.87 4.84 -1.16
C PHE A 23 -14.54 4.82 -0.41
N ALA A 24 -14.46 4.13 0.74
CA ALA A 24 -13.23 3.96 1.50
C ALA A 24 -12.11 3.34 0.64
N SER A 25 -12.45 2.37 -0.21
CA SER A 25 -11.47 1.76 -1.11
C SER A 25 -10.97 2.69 -2.22
N GLN A 26 -11.84 3.56 -2.75
CA GLN A 26 -11.44 4.57 -3.73
C GLN A 26 -10.59 5.67 -3.10
N LEU A 27 -10.95 6.10 -1.88
CA LEU A 27 -10.16 7.08 -1.14
C LEU A 27 -8.79 6.52 -0.75
N GLY A 28 -8.73 5.24 -0.35
CA GLY A 28 -7.46 4.54 -0.12
C GLY A 28 -6.56 4.54 -1.36
N LEU A 29 -7.10 4.20 -2.53
CA LEU A 29 -6.35 4.27 -3.80
C LEU A 29 -5.87 5.70 -4.15
N ALA A 30 -6.68 6.71 -3.86
CA ALA A 30 -6.28 8.11 -4.04
C ALA A 30 -5.13 8.48 -3.10
N PHE A 31 -5.15 8.01 -1.85
CA PHE A 31 -4.06 8.25 -0.90
C PHE A 31 -2.78 7.48 -1.28
N VAL A 32 -2.87 6.28 -1.84
CA VAL A 32 -1.71 5.60 -2.45
C VAL A 32 -1.10 6.46 -3.54
N MET A 33 -1.92 7.11 -4.39
CA MET A 33 -1.41 8.01 -5.42
C MET A 33 -0.65 9.20 -4.83
N VAL A 34 -1.17 9.81 -3.76
CA VAL A 34 -0.49 10.92 -3.06
C VAL A 34 0.82 10.44 -2.43
N ALA A 35 0.83 9.26 -1.80
CA ALA A 35 2.03 8.68 -1.21
C ALA A 35 3.12 8.46 -2.27
N ILE A 36 2.79 7.79 -3.38
CA ILE A 36 3.74 7.52 -4.48
C ILE A 36 4.23 8.83 -5.10
N ALA A 37 3.35 9.81 -5.33
CA ALA A 37 3.75 11.11 -5.87
C ALA A 37 4.73 11.84 -4.94
N SER A 38 4.54 11.71 -3.63
CA SER A 38 5.45 12.29 -2.63
C SER A 38 6.81 11.60 -2.66
N GLU A 39 6.84 10.27 -2.78
CA GLU A 39 8.10 9.50 -2.87
C GLU A 39 8.86 9.80 -4.17
N ILE A 40 8.17 9.85 -5.31
CA ILE A 40 8.77 10.27 -6.59
C ILE A 40 9.33 11.69 -6.48
N GLY A 41 8.55 12.61 -5.90
CA GLY A 41 8.99 13.98 -5.67
C GLY A 41 10.27 14.03 -4.84
N TRP A 42 10.37 13.19 -3.82
CA TRP A 42 11.56 13.09 -2.98
C TRP A 42 12.77 12.59 -3.79
N HIS A 43 12.61 11.49 -4.51
CA HIS A 43 13.69 10.95 -5.34
C HIS A 43 14.18 11.93 -6.41
N VAL A 44 13.30 12.75 -6.99
CA VAL A 44 13.70 13.81 -7.93
C VAL A 44 14.68 14.78 -7.28
N THR A 45 14.44 15.19 -6.03
CA THR A 45 15.34 16.11 -5.31
C THR A 45 16.71 15.49 -4.97
N GLN A 46 16.80 14.16 -5.03
CA GLN A 46 18.01 13.39 -4.70
C GLN A 46 18.68 12.79 -5.93
N CYS A 47 18.33 13.27 -7.13
CA CYS A 47 18.84 12.73 -8.39
C CYS A 47 18.62 11.22 -8.54
N TRP A 48 17.55 10.68 -7.95
CA TRP A 48 17.25 9.26 -7.88
C TRP A 48 18.31 8.43 -7.17
N TYR A 49 19.02 8.98 -6.18
CA TYR A 49 19.87 8.20 -5.29
C TYR A 49 19.16 8.00 -3.96
N TYR A 50 19.18 6.77 -3.46
CA TYR A 50 18.55 6.45 -2.19
C TYR A 50 19.22 7.17 -1.04
N GLN A 51 18.41 7.81 -0.21
CA GLN A 51 18.83 8.60 0.94
C GLN A 51 17.67 8.58 1.94
N ASN A 52 17.94 8.08 3.14
CA ASN A 52 16.94 7.86 4.18
C ASN A 52 16.68 9.11 5.04
N ASP A 53 16.68 10.31 4.45
CA ASP A 53 16.53 11.53 5.25
C ASP A 53 15.09 11.78 5.68
N PHE A 54 14.94 12.67 6.65
CA PHE A 54 13.65 13.19 7.07
C PHE A 54 13.29 14.42 6.26
N THR A 55 12.22 14.34 5.47
CA THR A 55 11.70 15.46 4.68
C THR A 55 10.19 15.51 4.68
N MET A 56 9.63 16.65 4.28
CA MET A 56 8.17 16.81 4.16
C MET A 56 7.58 15.80 3.16
N LEU A 57 8.28 15.52 2.06
CA LEU A 57 7.82 14.56 1.04
C LEU A 57 7.86 13.12 1.57
N ASN A 58 8.92 12.73 2.29
CA ASN A 58 9.00 11.42 2.90
C ASN A 58 8.01 11.26 4.09
N PHE A 59 7.71 12.33 4.83
CA PHE A 59 6.60 12.35 5.79
C PHE A 59 5.25 12.08 5.11
N MET A 60 4.96 12.82 4.03
CA MET A 60 3.72 12.65 3.26
C MET A 60 3.59 11.23 2.74
N PHE A 61 4.68 10.63 2.23
CA PHE A 61 4.70 9.23 1.83
C PHE A 61 4.18 8.31 2.95
N TYR A 62 4.81 8.32 4.13
CA TYR A 62 4.40 7.43 5.23
C TYR A 62 2.98 7.72 5.74
N PHE A 63 2.63 9.00 5.91
CA PHE A 63 1.32 9.41 6.42
C PHE A 63 0.19 8.96 5.48
N PHE A 64 0.31 9.25 4.18
CA PHE A 64 -0.71 8.88 3.21
C PHE A 64 -0.74 7.37 2.94
N LEU A 65 0.41 6.67 3.00
CA LEU A 65 0.43 5.22 2.81
C LEU A 65 -0.26 4.48 3.96
N ILE A 66 0.00 4.86 5.22
CA ILE A 66 -0.69 4.30 6.38
C ILE A 66 -2.19 4.62 6.32
N SER A 67 -2.54 5.86 5.97
CA SER A 67 -3.94 6.27 5.79
C SER A 67 -4.63 5.44 4.71
N ALA A 68 -3.95 5.21 3.58
CA ALA A 68 -4.47 4.41 2.48
C ALA A 68 -4.76 2.97 2.89
N PHE A 69 -3.80 2.32 3.56
CA PHE A 69 -3.97 0.95 4.02
C PHE A 69 -5.05 0.83 5.09
N ALA A 70 -5.16 1.81 5.99
CA ALA A 70 -6.22 1.85 6.99
C ALA A 70 -7.61 2.00 6.33
N LEU A 71 -7.74 2.88 5.33
CA LEU A 71 -8.98 3.06 4.58
C LEU A 71 -9.38 1.81 3.79
N TRP A 72 -8.42 1.15 3.12
CA TRP A 72 -8.68 -0.13 2.47
C TRP A 72 -9.09 -1.20 3.45
N ALA A 73 -8.39 -1.30 4.58
CA ALA A 73 -8.72 -2.27 5.60
C ALA A 73 -10.13 -2.01 6.17
N ASP A 74 -10.53 -0.77 6.45
CA ASP A 74 -11.90 -0.44 6.89
C ASP A 74 -12.94 -0.75 5.79
N GLY A 75 -12.60 -0.45 4.53
CA GLY A 75 -13.47 -0.73 3.38
C GLY A 75 -13.78 -2.22 3.20
N LEU A 76 -12.91 -3.11 3.64
CA LEU A 76 -13.07 -4.57 3.51
C LEU A 76 -13.67 -5.25 4.76
N VAL A 77 -14.27 -4.48 5.67
CA VAL A 77 -14.98 -5.03 6.83
C VAL A 77 -16.35 -5.58 6.41
N GLU A 78 -16.56 -6.88 6.61
CA GLU A 78 -17.88 -7.52 6.39
C GLU A 78 -18.90 -7.17 7.49
N LYS A 79 -18.45 -7.20 8.75
CA LYS A 79 -19.29 -6.90 9.92
C LYS A 79 -18.47 -6.20 11.00
N THR A 80 -19.01 -5.10 11.52
CA THR A 80 -18.41 -4.39 12.65
C THR A 80 -18.53 -5.22 13.92
N THR A 81 -17.41 -5.48 14.57
CA THR A 81 -17.28 -6.22 15.83
C THR A 81 -16.40 -5.45 16.81
N ILE A 82 -16.31 -5.91 18.06
CA ILE A 82 -15.37 -5.35 19.05
C ILE A 82 -13.93 -5.38 18.51
N ILE A 83 -13.53 -6.49 17.87
CA ILE A 83 -12.20 -6.63 17.24
C ILE A 83 -12.01 -5.58 16.14
N THR A 84 -13.04 -5.31 15.34
CA THR A 84 -12.99 -4.27 14.30
C THR A 84 -12.73 -2.90 14.92
N ASN A 85 -13.43 -2.57 16.00
CA ASN A 85 -13.25 -1.29 16.70
C ASN A 85 -11.85 -1.16 17.31
N LEU A 86 -11.32 -2.23 17.93
CA LEU A 86 -9.96 -2.26 18.45
C LEU A 86 -8.92 -2.03 17.34
N ILE A 87 -9.08 -2.68 16.20
CA ILE A 87 -8.22 -2.46 15.03
C ILE A 87 -8.30 -1.00 14.55
N ASN A 88 -9.49 -0.40 14.51
CA ASN A 88 -9.65 0.99 14.09
C ASN A 88 -8.98 1.96 15.08
N ILE A 89 -8.95 1.64 16.38
CA ILE A 89 -8.15 2.37 17.37
C ILE A 89 -6.65 2.23 17.06
N VAL A 90 -6.18 1.02 16.75
CA VAL A 90 -4.77 0.80 16.34
C VAL A 90 -4.41 1.60 15.09
N PHE A 91 -5.31 1.73 14.13
CA PHE A 91 -5.10 2.57 12.94
C PHE A 91 -5.00 4.06 13.30
N ALA A 92 -5.87 4.55 14.19
CA ALA A 92 -5.79 5.94 14.67
C ALA A 92 -4.48 6.21 15.42
N ILE A 93 -4.05 5.28 16.28
CA ILE A 93 -2.76 5.35 16.98
C ILE A 93 -1.61 5.34 15.96
N SER A 94 -1.69 4.51 14.91
CA SER A 94 -0.65 4.44 13.87
C SER A 94 -0.46 5.78 13.17
N LEU A 95 -1.55 6.50 12.86
CA LEU A 95 -1.49 7.84 12.27
C LEU A 95 -0.93 8.89 13.25
N LEU A 96 -1.27 8.79 14.53
CA LEU A 96 -0.71 9.64 15.57
C LEU A 96 0.80 9.39 15.72
N VAL A 97 1.23 8.13 15.70
CA VAL A 97 2.64 7.72 15.78
C VAL A 97 3.45 8.37 14.67
N VAL A 98 3.00 8.32 13.41
CA VAL A 98 3.69 9.01 12.31
C VAL A 98 3.73 10.51 12.52
N SER A 99 2.60 11.11 12.93
CA SER A 99 2.47 12.56 13.09
C SER A 99 3.34 13.13 14.22
N ILE A 100 3.69 12.32 15.22
CA ILE A 100 4.53 12.74 16.37
C ILE A 100 5.98 12.32 16.16
N LEU A 101 6.23 11.06 15.83
CA LEU A 101 7.60 10.53 15.78
C LEU A 101 8.37 11.06 14.58
N TYR A 102 7.72 11.36 13.47
CA TYR A 102 8.44 11.87 12.29
C TYR A 102 9.03 13.27 12.54
N PRO A 103 8.27 14.27 13.05
CA PRO A 103 8.86 15.55 13.43
C PRO A 103 9.91 15.45 14.55
N LEU A 104 9.71 14.59 15.54
CA LEU A 104 10.70 14.38 16.61
C LEU A 104 12.00 13.76 16.07
N GLY A 105 11.89 12.77 15.17
CA GLY A 105 13.03 12.16 14.49
C GLY A 105 13.81 13.17 13.65
N TYR A 106 13.09 14.04 12.92
CA TYR A 106 13.69 15.15 12.18
C TYR A 106 14.48 16.10 13.09
N GLN A 107 13.86 16.55 14.19
CA GLN A 107 14.51 17.45 15.16
C GLN A 107 15.72 16.82 15.83
N ALA A 108 15.66 15.51 16.11
CA ALA A 108 16.73 14.77 16.78
C ALA A 108 17.83 14.29 15.81
N GLY A 109 17.61 14.36 14.49
CA GLY A 109 18.51 13.78 13.49
C GLY A 109 18.72 12.27 13.68
N ASN A 110 17.67 11.55 14.08
CA ASN A 110 17.77 10.14 14.48
C ASN A 110 16.79 9.25 13.70
N ASP A 111 17.32 8.50 12.75
CA ASP A 111 16.57 7.59 11.87
C ASP A 111 15.83 6.47 12.61
N ASN A 112 16.23 6.13 13.83
CA ASN A 112 15.55 5.10 14.62
C ASN A 112 14.09 5.47 14.94
N PHE A 113 13.72 6.75 14.85
CA PHE A 113 12.33 7.19 14.96
C PHE A 113 11.43 6.70 13.80
N LYS A 114 12.01 6.24 12.69
CA LYS A 114 11.26 5.59 11.61
C LYS A 114 10.90 4.13 11.93
N ILE A 115 11.60 3.47 12.87
CA ILE A 115 11.33 2.06 13.22
C ILE A 115 9.88 1.84 13.68
N PRO A 116 9.31 2.63 14.62
CA PRO A 116 7.92 2.45 15.01
C PRO A 116 6.92 2.76 13.88
N ILE A 117 7.29 3.63 12.94
CA ILE A 117 6.48 3.92 11.73
C ILE A 117 6.43 2.67 10.83
N TYR A 118 7.55 1.98 10.64
CA TYR A 118 7.61 0.74 9.86
C TYR A 118 6.81 -0.39 10.52
N ILE A 119 6.84 -0.48 11.85
CA ILE A 119 6.02 -1.42 12.62
C ILE A 119 4.54 -1.12 12.39
N ALA A 120 4.13 0.15 12.52
CA ALA A 120 2.75 0.57 12.29
C ALA A 120 2.29 0.22 10.86
N LEU A 121 3.08 0.57 9.85
CA LEU A 121 2.81 0.24 8.44
C LEU A 121 2.61 -1.27 8.24
N THR A 122 3.50 -2.08 8.82
CA THR A 122 3.45 -3.56 8.74
C THR A 122 2.18 -4.12 9.37
N LEU A 123 1.78 -3.60 10.54
CA LEU A 123 0.56 -4.02 11.23
C LEU A 123 -0.69 -3.70 10.39
N VAL A 124 -0.79 -2.48 9.86
CA VAL A 124 -1.93 -2.08 9.02
C VAL A 124 -2.00 -2.92 7.75
N LEU A 125 -0.85 -3.17 7.10
CA LEU A 125 -0.77 -4.02 5.92
C LEU A 125 -1.17 -5.48 6.23
N GLY A 126 -0.78 -6.01 7.38
CA GLY A 126 -1.19 -7.34 7.84
C GLY A 126 -2.70 -7.46 8.01
N VAL A 127 -3.33 -6.45 8.63
CA VAL A 127 -4.80 -6.40 8.75
C VAL A 127 -5.47 -6.27 7.40
N LEU A 128 -4.97 -5.42 6.51
CA LEU A 128 -5.47 -5.28 5.14
C LEU A 128 -5.41 -6.62 4.40
N THR A 129 -4.29 -7.31 4.47
CA THR A 129 -4.10 -8.63 3.84
C THR A 129 -5.09 -9.65 4.40
N TYR A 130 -5.30 -9.67 5.72
CA TYR A 130 -6.27 -10.56 6.35
C TYR A 130 -7.72 -10.27 5.93
N ARG A 131 -8.13 -8.99 5.92
CA ARG A 131 -9.49 -8.61 5.49
C ARG A 131 -9.68 -8.85 3.99
N GLY A 132 -8.64 -8.61 3.18
CA GLY A 132 -8.59 -8.98 1.77
C GLY A 132 -8.78 -10.48 1.56
N TYR A 133 -8.10 -11.32 2.36
CA TYR A 133 -8.30 -12.76 2.34
C TYR A 133 -9.75 -13.16 2.61
N LYS A 134 -10.41 -12.55 3.60
CA LYS A 134 -11.81 -12.85 3.95
C LYS A 134 -12.77 -12.58 2.79
N ILE A 135 -12.64 -11.41 2.15
CA ILE A 135 -13.50 -11.00 1.03
C ILE A 135 -13.21 -11.82 -0.24
N LEU A 136 -11.93 -11.99 -0.58
CA LEU A 136 -11.53 -12.63 -1.84
C LEU A 136 -11.63 -14.16 -1.74
N GLN A 137 -11.42 -14.72 -0.55
CA GLN A 137 -11.30 -16.16 -0.29
C GLN A 137 -10.23 -16.81 -1.18
N ASP A 138 -9.14 -16.09 -1.45
CA ASP A 138 -8.01 -16.56 -2.24
C ASP A 138 -6.72 -16.32 -1.44
N TRP A 139 -5.97 -17.40 -1.18
CA TRP A 139 -4.72 -17.36 -0.43
C TRP A 139 -3.64 -16.52 -1.13
N LYS A 140 -3.75 -16.34 -2.46
CA LYS A 140 -2.82 -15.53 -3.26
C LYS A 140 -2.77 -14.06 -2.86
N ILE A 141 -3.70 -13.58 -2.02
CA ILE A 141 -3.59 -12.26 -1.39
C ILE A 141 -2.25 -12.08 -0.65
N ILE A 142 -1.61 -13.15 -0.17
CA ILE A 142 -0.29 -13.06 0.48
C ILE A 142 0.81 -12.55 -0.46
N LEU A 143 0.62 -12.68 -1.77
CA LEU A 143 1.56 -12.15 -2.75
C LEU A 143 1.57 -10.61 -2.75
N PHE A 144 0.49 -9.96 -2.34
CA PHE A 144 0.45 -8.50 -2.23
C PHE A 144 1.52 -7.94 -1.28
N PRO A 145 1.58 -8.32 0.02
CA PRO A 145 2.64 -7.85 0.91
C PRO A 145 4.02 -8.39 0.54
N ILE A 146 4.13 -9.62 0.00
CA ILE A 146 5.41 -10.17 -0.45
C ILE A 146 6.03 -9.29 -1.52
N PHE A 147 5.28 -8.88 -2.53
CA PHE A 147 5.79 -8.04 -3.60
C PHE A 147 5.93 -6.57 -3.17
N SER A 148 4.87 -5.99 -2.59
CA SER A 148 4.86 -4.56 -2.23
C SER A 148 5.86 -4.19 -1.13
N VAL A 149 6.26 -5.14 -0.29
CA VAL A 149 7.20 -4.91 0.82
C VAL A 149 8.42 -5.81 0.70
N GLY A 150 8.28 -7.14 0.65
CA GLY A 150 9.43 -8.04 0.66
C GLY A 150 10.37 -7.86 -0.54
N VAL A 151 9.83 -7.93 -1.75
CA VAL A 151 10.58 -7.73 -3.00
C VAL A 151 11.05 -6.28 -3.10
N ASN A 152 10.18 -5.31 -2.78
CA ASN A 152 10.55 -3.89 -2.75
C ASN A 152 11.77 -3.64 -1.83
N LEU A 153 11.71 -4.06 -0.57
CA LEU A 153 12.80 -3.90 0.41
C LEU A 153 14.08 -4.63 -0.01
N THR A 154 13.96 -5.77 -0.71
CA THR A 154 15.13 -6.47 -1.24
C THR A 154 15.88 -5.59 -2.24
N PHE A 155 15.16 -4.93 -3.15
CA PHE A 155 15.78 -4.05 -4.13
C PHE A 155 16.22 -2.71 -3.52
N VAL A 156 15.51 -2.18 -2.52
CA VAL A 156 15.98 -1.02 -1.74
C VAL A 156 17.29 -1.35 -1.01
N PHE A 157 17.43 -2.55 -0.44
CA PHE A 157 18.68 -2.99 0.17
C PHE A 157 19.82 -3.11 -0.85
N LEU A 158 19.53 -3.66 -2.04
CA LEU A 158 20.52 -3.73 -3.12
C LEU A 158 20.91 -2.34 -3.62
N LEU A 159 19.95 -1.42 -3.68
CA LEU A 159 20.16 -0.03 -4.05
C LEU A 159 21.06 0.70 -3.04
N ASP A 160 20.81 0.53 -1.74
CA ASP A 160 21.67 1.08 -0.68
C ASP A 160 23.11 0.53 -0.76
N LYS A 161 23.25 -0.77 -1.05
CA LYS A 161 24.55 -1.44 -1.09
C LYS A 161 25.36 -1.18 -2.36
N PHE A 162 24.71 -1.02 -3.51
CA PHE A 162 25.35 -1.03 -4.82
C PHE A 162 25.00 0.19 -5.69
N GLY A 163 24.09 1.06 -5.27
CA GLY A 163 23.66 2.26 -6.02
C GLY A 163 24.69 3.40 -6.02
N GLY A 164 25.68 3.33 -5.13
CA GLY A 164 26.78 4.30 -5.06
C GLY A 164 26.35 5.67 -4.56
N ASN A 165 27.29 6.62 -4.55
CA ASN A 165 27.03 8.00 -4.13
C ASN A 165 27.04 8.93 -5.35
N PRO A 166 26.02 9.79 -5.54
CA PRO A 166 25.92 10.65 -6.71
C PRO A 166 27.11 11.61 -6.89
N TYR A 167 27.77 11.98 -5.79
CA TYR A 167 28.80 13.00 -5.76
C TYR A 167 30.22 12.42 -5.75
N THR A 168 30.41 11.17 -5.29
CA THR A 168 31.74 10.59 -5.09
C THR A 168 32.00 9.29 -5.83
N ASP A 169 30.99 8.44 -6.03
CA ASP A 169 31.11 7.17 -6.78
C ASP A 169 29.74 6.77 -7.38
N PRO A 170 29.32 7.42 -8.48
CA PRO A 170 27.98 7.20 -9.01
C PRO A 170 27.90 5.86 -9.75
N GLN A 171 27.31 4.85 -9.12
CA GLN A 171 27.03 3.55 -9.74
C GLN A 171 25.72 3.60 -10.56
N VAL A 172 25.67 4.46 -11.57
CA VAL A 172 24.45 4.84 -12.33
C VAL A 172 23.66 3.63 -12.80
N THR A 173 24.32 2.61 -13.36
CA THR A 173 23.64 1.42 -13.89
C THR A 173 22.94 0.62 -12.80
N PHE A 174 23.62 0.35 -11.68
CA PHE A 174 23.02 -0.38 -10.56
C PHE A 174 21.94 0.43 -9.87
N ASN A 175 22.17 1.74 -9.71
CA ASN A 175 21.19 2.67 -9.17
C ASN A 175 19.88 2.63 -9.99
N ALA A 176 19.97 2.84 -11.30
CA ALA A 176 18.81 2.79 -12.18
C ALA A 176 18.13 1.41 -12.19
N LEU A 177 18.91 0.32 -12.23
CA LEU A 177 18.37 -1.03 -12.23
C LEU A 177 17.57 -1.32 -10.96
N PHE A 178 18.14 -1.08 -9.78
CA PHE A 178 17.47 -1.37 -8.51
C PHE A 178 16.30 -0.42 -8.24
N HIS A 179 16.37 0.84 -8.69
CA HIS A 179 15.21 1.74 -8.70
C HIS A 179 14.06 1.17 -9.55
N ILE A 180 14.31 0.81 -10.81
CA ILE A 180 13.27 0.22 -11.66
C ILE A 180 12.70 -1.07 -11.05
N LEU A 181 13.55 -1.92 -10.47
CA LEU A 181 13.13 -3.19 -9.90
C LEU A 181 12.29 -3.02 -8.63
N HIS A 182 12.68 -2.16 -7.69
CA HIS A 182 11.88 -1.96 -6.47
C HIS A 182 10.52 -1.31 -6.76
N ASP A 183 10.45 -0.42 -7.76
CA ASP A 183 9.21 0.24 -8.17
C ASP A 183 8.29 -0.71 -8.94
N LEU A 184 8.78 -1.27 -10.05
CA LEU A 184 7.95 -2.10 -10.95
C LEU A 184 7.71 -3.50 -10.38
N VAL A 185 8.78 -4.19 -9.99
CA VAL A 185 8.71 -5.59 -9.53
C VAL A 185 8.32 -5.66 -8.06
N GLY A 186 8.52 -4.59 -7.28
CA GLY A 186 8.01 -4.50 -5.91
C GLY A 186 6.62 -3.88 -5.86
N THR A 187 6.57 -2.55 -5.76
CA THR A 187 5.37 -1.76 -5.45
C THR A 187 4.25 -1.96 -6.47
N GLU A 188 4.54 -1.81 -7.76
CA GLU A 188 3.52 -1.90 -8.81
C GLU A 188 3.03 -3.33 -9.01
N ALA A 189 3.93 -4.33 -9.00
CA ALA A 189 3.55 -5.73 -9.09
C ALA A 189 2.59 -6.13 -7.95
N GLY A 190 2.86 -5.69 -6.72
CA GLY A 190 1.97 -5.91 -5.60
C GLY A 190 0.58 -5.30 -5.80
N LEU A 191 0.52 -4.04 -6.26
CA LEU A 191 -0.75 -3.38 -6.59
C LEU A 191 -1.50 -4.10 -7.72
N VAL A 192 -0.81 -4.55 -8.76
CA VAL A 192 -1.37 -5.30 -9.89
C VAL A 192 -1.95 -6.63 -9.41
N ILE A 193 -1.21 -7.37 -8.59
CA ILE A 193 -1.67 -8.63 -7.98
C ILE A 193 -2.95 -8.40 -7.21
N PHE A 194 -2.98 -7.41 -6.31
CA PHE A 194 -4.16 -7.16 -5.49
C PHE A 194 -5.36 -6.75 -6.36
N THR A 195 -5.13 -5.86 -7.33
CA THR A 195 -6.14 -5.44 -8.31
C THR A 195 -6.69 -6.61 -9.11
N TRP A 196 -5.83 -7.52 -9.55
CA TRP A 196 -6.22 -8.71 -10.32
C TRP A 196 -7.04 -9.70 -9.49
N LEU A 197 -6.70 -9.90 -8.22
CA LEU A 197 -7.50 -10.76 -7.33
C LEU A 197 -8.90 -10.18 -7.09
N VAL A 198 -8.99 -8.87 -6.85
CA VAL A 198 -10.26 -8.15 -6.72
C VAL A 198 -11.08 -8.24 -8.01
N TYR A 199 -10.45 -8.03 -9.17
CA TYR A 199 -11.06 -8.22 -10.48
C TYR A 199 -11.65 -9.63 -10.67
N SER A 200 -10.82 -10.65 -10.46
CA SER A 200 -11.17 -12.05 -10.70
C SER A 200 -12.36 -12.47 -9.83
N LYS A 201 -12.34 -12.12 -8.54
CA LYS A 201 -13.45 -12.40 -7.63
C LYS A 201 -14.72 -11.65 -8.03
N GLY A 202 -14.60 -10.38 -8.42
CA GLY A 202 -15.73 -9.55 -8.86
C GLY A 202 -16.41 -10.08 -10.13
N ILE A 203 -15.64 -10.57 -11.11
CA ILE A 203 -16.17 -11.18 -12.34
C ILE A 203 -16.84 -12.53 -12.05
N ALA A 204 -16.21 -13.38 -11.24
CA ALA A 204 -16.79 -14.68 -10.86
C ALA A 204 -18.18 -14.50 -10.20
N GLN A 205 -18.30 -13.54 -9.28
CA GLN A 205 -19.58 -13.24 -8.63
C GLN A 205 -20.64 -12.72 -9.61
N LYS A 206 -20.25 -11.87 -10.56
CA LYS A 206 -21.15 -11.35 -11.59
C LYS A 206 -21.70 -12.48 -12.46
N ASN A 207 -20.85 -13.39 -12.91
CA ASN A 207 -21.23 -14.51 -13.75
C ASN A 207 -22.16 -15.48 -13.01
N SER A 208 -21.86 -15.80 -11.75
CA SER A 208 -22.72 -16.64 -10.90
C SER A 208 -24.12 -16.04 -10.73
N LYS A 209 -24.23 -14.73 -10.51
CA LYS A 209 -25.54 -14.03 -10.42
C LYS A 209 -26.32 -14.09 -11.74
N ALA A 210 -25.64 -14.02 -12.89
CA ALA A 210 -26.27 -14.09 -14.19
C ALA A 210 -26.84 -15.49 -14.47
N THR A 211 -26.09 -16.56 -14.18
CA THR A 211 -26.56 -17.95 -14.34
C THR A 211 -27.79 -18.23 -13.47
N LEU A 212 -27.78 -17.79 -12.21
CA LEU A 212 -28.91 -17.94 -11.30
C LEU A 212 -30.17 -17.18 -11.77
N ALA A 213 -30.01 -16.09 -12.51
CA ALA A 213 -31.14 -15.36 -13.08
C ALA A 213 -31.74 -16.08 -14.29
N THR A 214 -30.91 -16.73 -15.11
CA THR A 214 -31.38 -17.52 -16.26
C THR A 214 -32.07 -18.82 -15.85
N GLU A 215 -31.65 -19.46 -14.75
CA GLU A 215 -32.29 -20.70 -14.25
C GLU A 215 -33.66 -20.45 -13.58
N LYS A 216 -33.98 -19.20 -13.24
CA LYS A 216 -35.25 -18.83 -12.59
C LYS A 216 -36.34 -18.34 -13.55
N ASN A 217 -36.01 -18.15 -14.83
CA ASN A 217 -36.91 -17.70 -15.89
C ASN A 217 -37.21 -18.83 -16.86
#